data_AF-A0A7W1W5A2-F1
#
_entry.id   AF-A0A7W1W5A2-F1
#
_cell.length_a   1.000
_cell.length_b   1.000
_cell.length_c   1.000
_cell.angle_alpha   90.00
_cell.angle_beta   90.00
_cell.angle_gamma   90.00
#
_symmetry.space_group_name_H-M   'P 1'
#
loop_
_entity.id
_entity.type
_entity.pdbx_description
1 polymer ?
#
loop_
_entity_poly.entity_id
_entity_poly.type
_entity_poly.pdbx_seq_one_letter_code
_entity_poly.pdbx_strand_id
1 'polypeptide(L)'
;LNEHFESAVDSIESSRETVLSLFDLYTTKTSHRMNYLMKRLTFITILVGGMGVIAGVLGMNFEEEFFENSNAFWFAIAGMLTLAILTTLYARRKSWF
;
A
#
# COMPACT_ATOMS: atom_id res chain seq x y z
N LEU A 1 -18.57 -7.70 54.47
CA LEU A 1 -19.24 -6.57 53.80
C LEU A 1 -18.23 -5.65 53.12
N ASN A 2 -17.27 -5.07 53.85
CA ASN A 2 -16.23 -4.21 53.26
C ASN A 2 -15.38 -4.95 52.20
N GLU A 3 -14.88 -6.15 52.50
CA GLU A 3 -14.05 -6.95 51.57
C GLU A 3 -14.80 -7.35 50.28
N HIS A 4 -16.11 -7.62 50.37
CA HIS A 4 -16.91 -7.99 49.20
C HIS A 4 -17.19 -6.78 48.31
N PHE A 5 -17.32 -5.60 48.92
CA PHE A 5 -17.45 -4.34 48.21
C PHE A 5 -16.13 -3.97 47.51
N GLU A 6 -15.01 -4.11 48.22
CA GLU A 6 -13.67 -3.85 47.69
C GLU A 6 -13.32 -4.80 46.53
N SER A 7 -13.58 -6.10 46.68
CA SER A 7 -13.37 -7.07 45.60
C SER A 7 -14.30 -6.86 44.39
N ALA A 8 -15.52 -6.38 44.60
CA ALA A 8 -16.42 -6.01 43.51
C ALA A 8 -15.92 -4.76 42.76
N VAL A 9 -15.41 -3.77 43.48
CA VAL A 9 -14.79 -2.57 42.89
C VAL A 9 -13.56 -2.94 42.07
N ASP A 10 -12.66 -3.77 42.61
CA ASP A 10 -11.47 -4.24 41.89
C ASP A 10 -11.84 -5.02 40.61
N SER A 11 -12.89 -5.83 40.67
CA SER A 11 -13.40 -6.56 39.50
C SER A 11 -13.94 -5.62 38.42
N ILE A 12 -14.60 -4.54 38.81
CA ILE A 12 -15.10 -3.51 37.89
C ILE A 12 -13.93 -2.73 37.27
N GLU A 13 -12.93 -2.35 38.07
CA GLU A 13 -11.72 -1.65 37.61
C GLU A 13 -10.95 -2.50 36.59
N SER A 14 -10.74 -3.79 36.90
CA SER A 14 -10.08 -4.75 35.98
C SER A 14 -10.88 -4.96 34.70
N SER A 15 -12.21 -5.06 34.79
CA SER A 15 -13.07 -5.15 33.61
C SER A 15 -12.97 -3.89 32.74
N ARG A 16 -12.93 -2.71 33.37
CA ARG A 16 -12.76 -1.42 32.68
C ARG A 16 -11.41 -1.34 31.97
N GLU A 17 -10.32 -1.74 32.62
CA GLU A 17 -8.98 -1.78 32.03
C GLU A 17 -8.92 -2.74 30.83
N THR A 18 -9.57 -3.89 30.94
CA THR A 18 -9.66 -4.86 29.85
C THR A 18 -10.41 -4.27 28.65
N VAL A 19 -11.55 -3.59 28.87
CA VAL A 19 -12.31 -2.95 27.80
C VAL A 19 -11.51 -1.86 27.09
N LEU A 20 -10.77 -1.05 27.85
CA LEU A 20 -9.88 -0.02 27.27
C LEU A 20 -8.78 -0.66 26.42
N SER A 21 -8.14 -1.71 26.92
CA SER A 21 -7.11 -2.46 26.18
C SER A 21 -7.66 -3.07 24.88
N LEU A 22 -8.90 -3.57 24.90
CA LEU A 22 -9.57 -4.06 23.69
C LEU A 22 -9.88 -2.95 22.69
N PHE A 23 -10.27 -1.77 23.17
CA PHE A 23 -10.50 -0.60 22.32
C PHE A 23 -9.20 -0.14 21.63
N ASP A 24 -8.10 -0.11 22.37
CA ASP A 24 -6.78 0.22 21.83
C ASP A 24 -6.34 -0.79 20.77
N LEU A 25 -6.60 -2.08 21.02
CA LEU A 25 -6.32 -3.15 20.06
C LEU A 25 -7.20 -3.04 18.81
N TYR A 26 -8.49 -2.70 18.96
CA TYR A 26 -9.40 -2.46 17.84
C TYR A 26 -8.94 -1.28 16.97
N THR A 27 -8.55 -0.18 17.61
CA THR A 27 -8.03 1.00 16.92
C THR A 27 -6.72 0.68 16.20
N THR A 28 -5.82 -0.05 16.86
CA THR A 28 -4.56 -0.53 16.28
C THR A 28 -4.80 -1.41 15.05
N LYS A 29 -5.71 -2.38 15.15
CA LYS A 29 -6.10 -3.25 14.02
C LYS A 29 -6.67 -2.45 12.85
N THR A 30 -7.48 -1.42 13.14
CA THR A 30 -8.05 -0.53 12.12
C THR A 30 -6.95 0.27 11.41
N SER A 31 -6.00 0.82 12.16
CA SER A 31 -4.82 1.51 11.62
C SER A 31 -3.95 0.59 10.77
N HIS A 32 -3.72 -0.66 11.20
CA HIS A 32 -3.02 -1.66 10.38
C HIS A 32 -3.75 -1.96 9.07
N ARG A 33 -5.08 -2.11 9.12
CA ARG A 33 -5.91 -2.33 7.92
C ARG A 33 -5.82 -1.13 6.97
N MET A 34 -5.90 0.08 7.50
CA MET A 34 -5.76 1.31 6.71
C MET A 34 -4.39 1.37 6.04
N ASN A 35 -3.32 1.11 6.78
CA ASN A 35 -1.96 1.10 6.24
C ASN A 35 -1.80 0.05 5.12
N TYR A 36 -2.37 -1.14 5.31
CA TYR A 36 -2.39 -2.18 4.28
C TYR A 36 -3.15 -1.75 3.02
N LEU A 37 -4.33 -1.15 3.17
CA LEU A 37 -5.11 -0.65 2.03
C LEU A 37 -4.38 0.46 1.28
N MET A 38 -3.82 1.44 2.00
CA MET A 38 -3.03 2.54 1.40
C MET A 38 -1.86 2.01 0.59
N LYS A 39 -1.10 1.04 1.13
CA LYS A 39 0.01 0.40 0.41
C LYS A 39 -0.44 -0.25 -0.90
N ARG A 40 -1.59 -0.94 -0.90
CA ARG A 40 -2.14 -1.56 -2.12
C ARG A 40 -2.58 -0.53 -3.15
N LEU A 41 -3.26 0.53 -2.70
CA LEU A 41 -3.69 1.62 -3.59
C LEU A 41 -2.47 2.32 -4.22
N THR A 42 -1.48 2.71 -3.41
CA THR A 42 -0.25 3.34 -3.91
C THR A 42 0.49 2.46 -4.91
N PHE A 43 0.56 1.15 -4.67
CA PHE A 43 1.16 0.21 -5.61
C PHE A 43 0.45 0.21 -6.97
N ILE A 44 -0.88 0.14 -6.97
CA ILE A 44 -1.69 0.21 -8.20
C ILE A 44 -1.48 1.56 -8.89
N THR A 45 -1.49 2.66 -8.15
CA THR A 45 -1.29 4.01 -8.70
C THR A 45 0.07 4.17 -9.38
N ILE A 46 1.15 3.69 -8.75
CA ILE A 46 2.49 3.78 -9.32
C ILE A 46 2.59 2.93 -10.60
N LEU A 47 2.00 1.73 -10.61
CA LEU A 47 1.96 0.88 -11.80
C LEU A 47 1.21 1.56 -12.96
N VAL A 48 0.00 2.03 -12.71
CA VAL A 48 -0.84 2.69 -13.73
C VAL A 48 -0.19 3.99 -14.19
N GLY A 49 0.33 4.80 -13.28
CA GLY A 49 1.00 6.06 -13.60
C GLY A 49 2.27 5.84 -14.42
N GLY A 50 3.11 4.87 -14.05
CA GLY A 50 4.33 4.54 -14.79
C GLY A 50 4.05 4.05 -16.21
N MET A 51 3.07 3.16 -16.37
CA MET A 51 2.61 2.73 -17.69
C MET A 51 1.98 3.89 -18.48
N GLY A 52 1.21 4.75 -17.82
CA GLY A 52 0.58 5.92 -18.41
C GLY A 52 1.57 6.96 -18.94
N VAL A 53 2.69 7.18 -18.25
CA VAL A 53 3.77 8.07 -18.75
C VAL A 53 4.35 7.54 -20.05
N ILE A 54 4.59 6.23 -20.14
CA ILE A 54 5.20 5.64 -21.35
C ILE A 54 4.21 5.61 -22.50
N ALA A 55 2.95 5.24 -22.22
CA ALA A 55 1.87 5.33 -23.20
C ALA A 55 1.63 6.77 -23.65
N GLY A 56 1.76 7.75 -22.75
CA GLY A 56 1.66 9.18 -23.08
C GLY A 56 2.78 9.63 -24.01
N VAL A 57 4.05 9.33 -23.68
CA VAL A 57 5.20 9.69 -24.52
C VAL A 57 5.13 9.02 -25.90
N LEU A 58 4.70 7.76 -25.98
CA LEU A 58 4.55 7.03 -27.24
C LEU A 58 3.28 7.38 -28.03
N GLY A 59 2.23 7.84 -27.36
CA GLY A 59 0.96 8.22 -27.96
C GLY A 59 0.89 9.68 -28.41
N MET A 60 1.86 10.51 -28.00
CA MET A 60 2.08 11.82 -28.62
C MET A 60 2.55 11.58 -30.07
N ASN A 61 1.95 12.27 -31.04
CA ASN A 61 2.17 12.10 -32.49
C ASN A 61 3.65 12.25 -32.93
N PHE A 62 4.49 11.27 -32.63
CA PHE A 62 5.84 11.08 -33.16
C PHE A 62 5.77 10.28 -34.46
N GLU A 63 4.88 10.72 -35.36
CA GLU A 63 4.45 9.96 -36.53
C GLU A 63 5.45 9.97 -37.69
N GLU A 64 6.62 10.62 -37.57
CA GLU A 64 7.60 10.64 -38.69
C GLU A 64 9.05 10.21 -38.39
N GLU A 65 9.57 10.23 -37.14
CA GLU A 65 10.99 9.86 -36.90
C GLU A 65 11.22 8.65 -35.97
N PHE A 66 10.29 8.33 -35.07
CA PHE A 66 10.50 7.25 -34.08
C PHE A 66 10.06 5.86 -34.58
N PHE A 67 9.13 5.78 -35.52
CA PHE A 67 8.61 4.51 -36.05
C PHE A 67 9.51 3.87 -37.12
N GLU A 68 10.42 4.61 -37.75
CA GLU A 68 11.42 4.05 -38.70
C GLU A 68 12.53 3.28 -37.99
N ASN A 69 12.86 3.65 -36.75
CA ASN A 69 13.85 2.94 -35.93
C ASN A 69 13.18 1.83 -35.12
N SER A 70 13.17 0.61 -35.67
CA SER A 70 12.69 -0.63 -35.00
C SER A 70 13.23 -0.78 -33.56
N ASN A 71 14.43 -0.26 -33.28
CA ASN A 71 15.04 -0.31 -31.95
C ASN A 71 14.33 0.56 -30.90
N ALA A 72 13.75 1.70 -31.28
CA ALA A 72 13.13 2.63 -30.32
C ALA A 72 11.87 2.04 -29.67
N PHE A 73 11.10 1.26 -30.45
CA PHE A 73 9.97 0.49 -29.95
C PHE A 73 10.41 -0.55 -28.89
N TRP A 74 11.50 -1.28 -29.17
CA TRP A 74 12.07 -2.24 -28.22
C TRP A 74 12.62 -1.58 -26.95
N PHE A 75 13.25 -0.40 -27.06
CA PHE A 75 13.69 0.37 -25.90
C PHE A 75 12.51 0.86 -25.05
N ALA A 76 11.40 1.25 -25.66
CA ALA A 76 10.22 1.67 -24.93
C ALA A 76 9.54 0.49 -24.18
N ILE A 77 9.47 -0.69 -24.82
CA ILE A 77 9.02 -1.92 -24.16
C ILE A 77 9.97 -2.30 -23.01
N ALA A 78 11.28 -2.25 -23.23
CA ALA A 78 12.27 -2.52 -22.18
C ALA A 78 12.14 -1.52 -21.02
N GLY A 79 11.82 -0.25 -21.29
CA GLY A 79 11.51 0.78 -20.30
C GLY A 79 10.27 0.46 -19.46
N MET A 80 9.18 0.02 -20.11
CA MET A 80 7.97 -0.43 -19.40
C MET A 80 8.25 -1.63 -18.51
N LEU A 81 8.98 -2.62 -19.04
CA LEU A 81 9.33 -3.84 -18.33
C LEU A 81 10.24 -3.56 -17.13
N THR A 82 11.25 -2.69 -17.29
CA THR A 82 12.14 -2.30 -16.20
C THR A 82 11.41 -1.52 -15.11
N LEU A 83 10.52 -0.59 -15.46
CA LEU A 83 9.70 0.11 -14.47
C LEU A 83 8.72 -0.82 -13.73
N ALA A 84 8.09 -1.76 -14.43
CA ALA A 84 7.22 -2.77 -13.80
C ALA A 84 8.02 -3.68 -12.84
N ILE A 85 9.24 -4.09 -13.23
CA ILE A 85 10.12 -4.91 -12.40
C ILE A 85 10.61 -4.12 -11.17
N LEU A 86 11.07 -2.88 -11.35
CA LEU A 86 11.56 -2.03 -10.25
C LEU A 86 10.47 -1.76 -9.21
N THR A 87 9.26 -1.41 -9.66
CA THR A 87 8.12 -1.15 -8.77
C THR A 87 7.68 -2.40 -8.03
N THR A 88 7.67 -3.55 -8.70
CA THR A 88 7.37 -4.86 -8.08
C THR A 88 8.45 -5.30 -7.08
N LEU A 89 9.73 -5.13 -7.41
CA LEU A 89 10.85 -5.43 -6.51
C LEU A 89 10.86 -4.51 -5.29
N TYR A 90 10.58 -3.22 -5.48
CA TYR A 90 10.46 -2.26 -4.39
C TYR A 90 9.29 -2.61 -3.46
N ALA A 91 8.13 -2.97 -4.03
CA ALA A 91 6.97 -3.44 -3.26
C ALA A 91 7.26 -4.72 -2.46
N ARG A 92 8.02 -5.67 -3.05
CA ARG A 92 8.49 -6.87 -2.34
C ARG A 92 9.46 -6.55 -1.21
N ARG A 93 10.46 -5.69 -1.45
CA ARG A 93 11.46 -5.33 -0.43
C ARG A 93 10.86 -4.63 0.77
N LYS A 94 9.77 -3.89 0.57
CA LYS A 94 9.10 -3.17 1.65
C LYS A 94 8.07 -4.02 2.39
N SER A 95 7.96 -5.33 2.07
CA SER A 95 6.98 -6.27 2.63
C SER A 95 5.56 -5.69 2.59
N TRP A 96 5.20 -5.10 1.44
CA TRP A 96 3.84 -4.63 1.20
C TRP A 96 2.88 -5.77 0.82
N PHE A 97 3.43 -6.98 0.67
CA PHE A 97 2.74 -8.26 0.66
C PHE A 97 2.80 -8.91 2.04
#